data_AF-A0A6G3R698-F1
#
_entry.id   AF-A0A6G3R698-F1
#
_cell.length_a   1.000
_cell.length_b   1.000
_cell.length_c   1.000
_cell.angle_alpha   90.00
_cell.angle_beta   90.00
_cell.angle_gamma   90.00
#
_symmetry.space_group_name_H-M   'P 1'
#
loop_
_entity.id
_entity.type
_entity.pdbx_description
1 polymer ?
#
loop_
_entity_poly.entity_id
_entity_poly.type
_entity_poly.pdbx_seq_one_letter_code
_entity_poly.pdbx_strand_id
1 'polypeptide(L)' 'AEPAVLRAHLGPGSADGTLALVLDPAADQAEAAQRVARRIAADETLRARLVRGLDLALLPAEATPPGEPLYVRTV' A
#
# COMPACT_ATOMS: atom_id res chain seq x y z
N ALA A 1 -10.53 4.88 -1.30
CA ALA A 1 -9.58 4.32 -2.27
C ALA A 1 -8.68 5.46 -2.76
N GLU A 2 -7.37 5.24 -2.87
CA GLU A 2 -6.44 6.21 -3.46
C GLU A 2 -6.36 5.93 -4.97
N PRO A 3 -6.71 6.89 -5.85
CA PRO A 3 -6.78 6.63 -7.27
C PRO A 3 -5.41 6.30 -7.86
N ALA A 4 -4.32 6.89 -7.35
CA ALA A 4 -2.98 6.64 -7.89
C ALA A 4 -2.44 5.21 -7.64
N VAL A 5 -3.12 4.37 -6.84
CA VAL A 5 -2.70 2.99 -6.58
C VAL A 5 -3.19 2.07 -7.70
N LEU A 6 -2.24 1.50 -8.46
CA LEU A 6 -2.52 0.52 -9.51
C LEU A 6 -2.68 -0.88 -8.94
N ARG A 7 -1.76 -1.28 -8.05
CA ARG A 7 -1.76 -2.59 -7.39
C ARG A 7 -1.32 -2.46 -5.95
N ALA A 8 -1.86 -3.30 -5.08
CA ALA A 8 -1.39 -3.43 -3.71
C ALA A 8 -1.20 -4.90 -3.35
N HIS A 9 -0.10 -5.21 -2.69
CA HIS A 9 0.22 -6.53 -2.18
C HIS A 9 0.52 -6.42 -0.69
N LEU A 10 -0.01 -7.34 0.13
CA LEU A 10 0.35 -7.44 1.54
C LEU A 10 1.21 -8.68 1.71
N GLY A 11 2.43 -8.46 2.17
CA GLY A 11 3.36 -9.52 2.51
C GLY A 11 3.68 -9.54 4.00
N PRO A 12 4.32 -10.61 4.47
CA PRO A 12 4.94 -10.61 5.79
C PRO A 12 6.01 -9.50 5.85
N GLY A 13 6.06 -8.80 6.99
CA GLY A 13 6.97 -7.69 7.24
C GLY A 13 7.52 -7.71 8.66
N SER A 14 8.41 -6.78 9.00
CA SER A 14 8.98 -6.70 10.36
C SER A 14 8.01 -6.10 11.38
N ALA A 15 7.09 -5.24 10.93
CA ALA A 15 5.95 -4.78 11.71
C ALA A 15 4.83 -5.85 11.74
N ASP A 16 3.56 -5.46 11.58
CA ASP A 16 2.46 -6.44 11.43
C ASP A 16 2.29 -6.91 9.97
N GLY A 17 2.94 -6.24 9.02
CA GLY A 17 2.97 -6.59 7.60
C GLY A 17 3.63 -5.49 6.77
N THR A 18 3.87 -5.79 5.50
CA THR A 18 4.35 -4.81 4.53
C THR A 18 3.34 -4.67 3.40
N LEU A 19 2.80 -3.46 3.24
CA LEU A 19 1.95 -3.11 2.12
C LEU A 19 2.81 -2.54 1.00
N ALA A 20 3.04 -3.37 -0.02
CA ALA A 20 3.72 -3.01 -1.23
C ALA A 20 2.72 -2.37 -2.21
N LEU A 21 2.97 -1.10 -2.56
CA LEU A 21 2.14 -0.29 -3.43
C LEU A 21 2.85 -0.09 -4.77
N VAL A 22 2.15 -0.43 -5.84
CA VAL A 22 2.51 -0.02 -7.20
C VAL A 22 1.68 1.20 -7.54
N LEU A 23 2.34 2.34 -7.69
CA LEU A 23 1.70 3.62 -7.98
C LEU A 23 1.77 3.95 -9.47
N ASP A 24 0.82 4.76 -9.92
CA ASP A 24 0.84 5.34 -11.27
C ASP A 24 2.10 6.19 -11.44
N PRO A 25 2.97 5.89 -12.42
CA PRO A 25 4.21 6.63 -12.62
C PRO A 25 3.97 8.07 -13.06
N ALA A 26 2.78 8.41 -13.56
CA ALA A 26 2.41 9.78 -13.92
C ALA A 26 1.96 10.62 -12.71
N ALA A 27 1.74 10.02 -11.55
CA ALA A 27 1.34 10.71 -10.32
C ALA A 27 2.55 11.04 -9.43
N ASP A 28 2.36 11.98 -8.50
CA ASP A 28 3.32 12.18 -7.40
C ASP A 28 3.25 11.00 -6.44
N GLN A 29 4.24 10.12 -6.52
CA GLN A 29 4.32 8.89 -5.75
C GLN A 29 4.45 9.14 -4.25
N ALA A 30 5.18 10.19 -3.85
CA ALA A 30 5.37 10.53 -2.44
C ALA A 30 4.06 11.05 -1.83
N GLU A 31 3.35 11.91 -2.56
CA GLU A 31 2.08 12.45 -2.12
C GLU A 31 0.99 11.37 -2.05
N ALA A 32 0.92 10.49 -3.06
CA ALA A 32 0.01 9.36 -3.08
C ALA A 32 0.29 8.38 -1.93
N ALA A 33 1.56 8.04 -1.68
CA ALA A 33 1.95 7.21 -0.54
C ALA A 33 1.53 7.84 0.79
N GLN A 34 1.73 9.16 0.93
CA GLN A 34 1.33 9.89 2.13
C GLN A 34 -0.19 9.89 2.34
N ARG A 35 -0.99 10.06 1.26
CA ARG A 35 -2.46 9.95 1.33
C ARG A 35 -2.89 8.56 1.80
N VAL A 36 -2.28 7.50 1.27
CA VAL A 36 -2.55 6.12 1.71
C VAL A 36 -2.20 5.95 3.19
N ALA A 37 -1.01 6.37 3.60
CA ALA A 37 -0.56 6.26 4.99
C ALA A 37 -1.53 6.98 5.96
N ARG A 38 -1.94 8.20 5.64
CA ARG A 38 -2.92 8.96 6.45
C ARG A 38 -4.26 8.24 6.55
N ARG A 39 -4.71 7.62 5.46
CA ARG A 39 -5.99 6.92 5.44
C ARG A 39 -5.96 5.63 6.25
N ILE A 40 -4.85 4.89 6.19
CA ILE A 40 -4.63 3.72 7.05
C ILE A 40 -4.58 4.14 8.52
N ALA A 41 -3.83 5.19 8.84
CA ALA A 41 -3.74 5.70 10.20
C ALA A 41 -5.08 6.21 10.75
N ALA A 42 -5.95 6.75 9.90
CA ALA A 42 -7.29 7.19 10.30
C ALA A 42 -8.27 6.01 10.54
N ASP A 43 -7.99 4.82 10.00
CA ASP A 43 -8.89 3.66 10.11
C ASP A 43 -8.80 3.01 11.49
N GLU A 44 -9.90 3.03 12.23
CA GLU A 44 -9.94 2.52 13.60
C GLU A 44 -9.80 1.00 13.68
N THR A 45 -10.31 0.29 12.67
CA THR A 45 -10.27 -1.18 12.60
C THR A 45 -8.84 -1.65 12.35
N LEU A 46 -8.13 -0.96 11.45
CA LEU A 46 -6.72 -1.22 11.22
C LEU A 46 -5.89 -0.84 12.45
N ARG A 47 -6.13 0.31 13.07
CA ARG A 47 -5.44 0.69 14.32
C ARG A 47 -5.63 -0.32 15.44
N ALA A 48 -6.82 -0.92 15.57
CA ALA A 48 -7.08 -1.94 16.58
C ALA A 48 -6.34 -3.26 16.31
N ARG A 49 -5.93 -3.51 15.06
CA ARG A 49 -5.29 -4.77 14.64
C ARG A 49 -3.79 -4.65 14.39
N LEU A 50 -3.31 -3.47 14.00
CA LEU A 50 -1.92 -3.19 13.68
C LEU A 50 -1.21 -2.61 14.91
N VAL A 51 -0.79 -3.50 15.81
CA VAL A 51 -0.16 -3.16 17.09
C VAL A 51 1.26 -2.59 16.90
N ARG A 52 2.03 -3.16 15.97
CA ARG A 52 3.37 -2.69 15.60
C ARG A 52 3.37 -1.73 14.41
N GLY A 53 2.25 -1.65 13.70
CA GLY A 53 2.07 -0.78 12.54
C GLY A 53 2.24 -1.54 11.22
N LEU A 54 2.28 -0.79 10.12
CA LEU A 54 2.37 -1.33 8.76
C LEU A 54 3.48 -0.64 8.01
N ASP A 55 4.41 -1.43 7.46
CA ASP A 55 5.46 -0.90 6.60
C ASP A 55 4.90 -0.63 5.21
N LEU A 56 5.28 0.51 4.61
CA LEU A 56 4.90 0.84 3.23
C LEU A 56 6.12 0.71 2.32
N ALA A 57 5.99 -0.11 1.28
CA ALA A 57 7.01 -0.25 0.24
C ALA A 57 6.47 0.31 -1.08
N LEU A 58 7.17 1.29 -1.65
CA LEU A 58 6.85 1.81 -2.98
C LEU A 58 7.60 1.01 -4.02
N LEU A 59 6.86 0.41 -4.95
CA LEU A 59 7.41 -0.40 -6.01
C LEU A 59 7.22 0.28 -7.37
N PRO A 60 8.18 0.13 -8.29
CA PRO A 60 8.03 0.60 -9.67
C PRO A 60 6.88 -0.16 -10.38
N ALA A 61 6.34 0.44 -11.45
CA ALA A 61 5.16 -0.06 -12.17
C ALA A 61 5.33 -1.50 -12.70
N GLU A 62 6.57 -1.85 -13.04
CA GLU A 62 7.01 -3.12 -13.61
C GLU A 62 7.23 -4.20 -12.54
N ALA A 63 7.22 -3.83 -11.25
CA ALA A 63 7.45 -4.78 -10.17
C ALA A 63 6.31 -5.80 -10.09
N THR A 64 6.70 -7.07 -10.06
CA THR A 64 5.85 -8.23 -9.78
C THR A 64 6.30 -8.88 -8.49
N PRO A 65 5.92 -8.31 -7.32
CA PRO A 65 6.24 -8.93 -6.05
C PRO A 65 5.61 -10.33 -5.96
N PRO A 66 6.27 -11.27 -5.24
CA PRO A 66 5.74 -12.61 -5.06
C PRO A 66 4.45 -12.57 -4.24
N GLY A 67 3.41 -13.26 -4.71
CA GLY A 67 2.10 -13.34 -4.08
C GLY A 67 0.98 -12.72 -4.92
N GLU A 68 -0.27 -13.10 -4.64
CA GLU A 68 -1.43 -12.55 -5.32
C GLU A 68 -1.67 -11.08 -4.89
N PRO A 69 -2.00 -10.18 -5.83
CA PRO A 69 -2.35 -8.81 -5.48
C PRO A 69 -3.63 -8.79 -4.65
N LEU A 70 -3.58 -8.12 -3.51
CA LEU A 70 -4.75 -7.84 -2.66
C LEU A 70 -5.71 -6.85 -3.33
N TYR A 71 -5.16 -5.98 -4.16
CA TYR A 71 -5.93 -5.02 -4.93
C TYR A 71 -5.30 -4.84 -6.30
N VAL A 72 -6.15 -4.83 -7.32
CA VAL A 72 -5.82 -4.40 -8.68
C VAL A 72 -6.88 -3.41 -9.10
N ARG A 73 -6.45 -2.23 -9.56
CA ARG A 73 -7.35 -1.27 -10.18
C ARG A 73 -7.65 -1.76 -11.60
N THR A 74 -8.81 -2.37 -11.79
CA THR A 74 -9.36 -2.63 -13.12
C THR A 74 -9.84 -1.30 -13.70
N VAL A 75 -9.32 -0.97 -14.88
CA VAL A 75 -9.78 0.17 -15.70
C VAL A 75 -11.20 -0.05 -16.20
#